data_AF-A0A958RUZ3-F1
#
_entry.id   AF-A0A958RUZ3-F1
#
_cell.length_a   1.000
_cell.length_b   1.000
_cell.length_c   1.000
_cell.angle_alpha   90.00
_cell.angle_beta   90.00
_cell.angle_gamma   90.00
#
_symmetry.space_group_name_H-M   'P 1'
#
loop_
_entity.id
_entity.type
_entity.pdbx_description
1 polymer ?
#
loop_
_entity_poly.entity_id
_entity_poly.type
_entity_poly.pdbx_seq_one_letter_code
_entity_poly.pdbx_strand_id
1 'polypeptide(L)'
;KHAIELFELGISNVHRETYLTSLEVAKEVLLLKGLKKDDINKRLSLFRHHDEKILKKQFVHRSDEKNFRSFTMQANKELLDLLRADRDASQENSL
;
A
#
# COMPACT_ATOMS: atom_id res chain seq x y z
N LYS A 1 -13.92 4.79 -2.79
CA LYS A 1 -15.22 4.44 -3.41
C LYS A 1 -15.17 4.66 -4.93
N HIS A 2 -14.73 5.82 -5.41
CA HIS A 2 -14.57 6.10 -6.85
C HIS A 2 -13.89 5.00 -7.71
N ALA A 3 -12.74 4.46 -7.29
CA ALA A 3 -12.07 3.41 -8.06
C ALA A 3 -12.86 2.07 -8.12
N ILE A 4 -13.66 1.79 -7.10
CA ILE A 4 -14.48 0.57 -7.02
C ILE A 4 -15.68 0.70 -7.96
N GLU A 5 -16.31 1.88 -7.99
CA GLU A 5 -17.42 2.20 -8.92
C GLU A 5 -16.97 2.06 -10.38
N LEU A 6 -15.74 2.48 -10.71
CA LEU A 6 -15.18 2.30 -12.04
C LEU A 6 -14.96 0.82 -12.40
N PHE A 7 -14.49 -0.01 -11.45
CA PHE A 7 -14.40 -1.45 -11.67
C PHE A 7 -15.78 -2.10 -11.86
N GLU A 8 -16.84 -1.60 -11.23
CA GLU A 8 -18.22 -2.10 -11.45
C GLU A 8 -18.71 -1.82 -12.87
N LEU A 9 -18.26 -0.71 -13.47
CA LEU A 9 -18.53 -0.35 -14.86
C LEU A 9 -17.66 -1.13 -15.87
N GLY A 10 -16.85 -2.09 -15.41
CA GLY A 10 -15.96 -2.90 -16.25
C GLY A 10 -14.65 -2.19 -16.65
N ILE A 11 -14.36 -1.02 -16.09
CA ILE A 11 -13.14 -0.27 -16.38
C ILE A 11 -12.01 -0.85 -15.54
N SER A 12 -11.08 -1.56 -16.18
CA SER A 12 -9.97 -2.24 -15.49
C SER A 12 -8.74 -1.35 -15.27
N ASN A 13 -8.56 -0.30 -16.07
CA ASN A 13 -7.43 0.62 -15.95
C ASN A 13 -7.84 1.89 -15.19
N VAL A 14 -7.82 1.82 -13.86
CA VAL A 14 -8.23 2.91 -12.97
C VAL A 14 -7.01 3.56 -12.33
N HIS A 15 -6.83 4.86 -12.58
CA HIS A 15 -5.83 5.68 -11.89
C HIS A 15 -6.49 6.41 -10.71
N ARG A 16 -5.97 6.18 -9.50
CA ARG A 16 -6.38 6.93 -8.31
C ARG A 16 -5.62 8.26 -8.27
N GLU A 17 -6.36 9.36 -8.29
CA GLU A 17 -5.88 10.74 -8.48
C GLU A 17 -4.66 11.10 -7.63
N THR A 18 -4.67 10.82 -6.33
CA THR A 18 -3.59 11.21 -5.40
C THR A 18 -2.55 10.13 -5.17
N TYR A 19 -2.68 8.96 -5.80
CA TYR A 19 -1.88 7.78 -5.46
C TYR A 19 -0.40 7.92 -5.84
N LEU A 20 -0.11 8.42 -7.05
CA LEU A 20 1.28 8.61 -7.47
C LEU A 20 1.96 9.69 -6.63
N THR A 21 1.24 10.78 -6.33
CA THR A 21 1.73 11.85 -5.47
C THR A 21 2.00 11.35 -4.05
N SER A 22 1.14 10.49 -3.47
CA SER A 22 1.37 9.96 -2.12
C SER A 22 2.59 9.04 -2.04
N LEU A 23 2.87 8.27 -3.10
CA LEU A 23 4.11 7.48 -3.20
C LEU A 23 5.35 8.36 -3.26
N GLU A 24 5.31 9.46 -4.00
CA GLU A 24 6.44 10.39 -4.10
C GLU A 24 6.67 11.11 -2.76
N VAL A 25 5.60 11.55 -2.08
CA VAL A 25 5.71 12.13 -0.73
C VAL A 25 6.31 11.12 0.25
N ALA A 26 5.88 9.85 0.20
CA ALA A 26 6.46 8.80 1.04
C ALA A 26 7.97 8.60 0.76
N LYS A 27 8.36 8.61 -0.51
CA LYS A 27 9.76 8.54 -0.94
C LYS A 27 10.58 9.70 -0.39
N GLU A 28 10.10 10.94 -0.50
CA GLU A 28 10.76 12.14 0.01
C GLU A 28 10.97 12.06 1.53
N VAL A 29 9.94 11.66 2.28
CA VAL A 29 10.04 11.48 3.74
C VAL A 29 11.08 10.42 4.12
N LEU A 30 11.14 9.30 3.38
CA LEU A 30 12.12 8.26 3.64
C LEU A 30 13.55 8.70 3.27
N LEU A 31 13.72 9.49 2.21
CA LEU A 31 15.00 10.12 1.87
C LEU A 31 15.46 11.08 2.96
N LEU A 32 14.57 11.95 3.46
CA LEU A 32 14.86 12.88 4.56
C LEU A 32 15.25 12.17 5.86
N LYS A 33 14.75 10.94 6.06
CA LYS A 33 15.13 10.08 7.19
C LYS A 33 16.44 9.33 6.99
N GLY A 34 17.14 9.52 5.86
CA GLY A 34 18.46 8.95 5.60
C GLY A 34 18.46 7.52 5.05
N LEU A 35 17.32 7.02 4.57
CA LEU A 35 17.28 5.70 3.94
C LEU A 35 17.96 5.73 2.56
N LYS A 36 18.60 4.62 2.19
CA LYS A 36 19.22 4.46 0.88
C LYS A 36 18.15 4.33 -0.21
N LYS A 37 18.41 4.89 -1.39
CA LYS A 37 17.47 4.87 -2.53
C LYS A 37 16.99 3.46 -2.88
N ASP A 38 17.87 2.46 -2.84
CA ASP A 38 17.51 1.08 -3.18
C ASP A 38 16.50 0.48 -2.18
N ASP A 39 16.68 0.75 -0.89
CA ASP A 39 15.76 0.29 0.16
C ASP A 39 14.41 1.00 0.06
N ILE A 40 14.43 2.29 -0.28
CA ILE A 40 13.20 3.06 -0.54
C ILE A 40 12.45 2.48 -1.73
N ASN A 41 13.14 2.19 -2.84
CA ASN A 41 12.54 1.62 -4.03
C ASN A 41 11.90 0.25 -3.75
N LYS A 42 12.58 -0.61 -2.97
CA LYS A 42 12.02 -1.89 -2.51
C LYS A 42 10.75 -1.70 -1.69
N ARG A 43 10.78 -0.80 -0.69
CA ARG A 43 9.63 -0.50 0.17
C ARG A 43 8.44 0.06 -0.61
N LEU A 44 8.67 0.98 -1.55
CA LEU A 44 7.62 1.52 -2.42
C LEU A 44 7.06 0.47 -3.38
N SER A 45 7.88 -0.46 -3.86
CA SER A 45 7.41 -1.58 -4.69
C SER A 45 6.51 -2.52 -3.90
N LEU A 46 6.91 -2.88 -2.67
CA LEU A 46 6.12 -3.73 -1.78
C LEU A 46 4.78 -3.07 -1.43
N PHE A 47 4.81 -1.78 -1.07
CA PHE A 47 3.61 -1.01 -0.78
C PHE A 47 2.64 -1.00 -1.97
N ARG A 48 3.15 -0.74 -3.18
CA ARG A 48 2.34 -0.74 -4.42
C ARG A 48 1.63 -2.07 -4.63
N HIS A 49 2.37 -3.17 -4.55
CA HIS A 49 1.81 -4.51 -4.72
C HIS A 49 0.72 -4.81 -3.68
N HIS A 50 0.96 -4.45 -2.42
CA HIS A 50 0.02 -4.66 -1.34
C HIS A 50 -1.27 -3.86 -1.52
N ASP A 51 -1.13 -2.58 -1.85
CA ASP A 51 -2.25 -1.67 -2.05
C ASP A 51 -3.12 -2.06 -3.26
N GLU A 52 -2.52 -2.52 -4.37
CA GLU A 52 -3.29 -3.11 -5.49
C GLU A 52 -4.07 -4.37 -5.08
N LYS A 53 -3.45 -5.23 -4.25
CA LYS A 53 -4.10 -6.45 -3.74
C LYS A 53 -5.27 -6.12 -2.81
N ILE A 54 -5.10 -5.13 -1.93
CA ILE A 54 -6.20 -4.61 -1.10
C ILE A 54 -7.31 -4.09 -1.99
N LEU A 55 -7.00 -3.26 -2.98
CA LEU A 55 -8.00 -2.62 -3.83
C LEU A 55 -8.86 -3.64 -4.58
N LYS A 56 -8.25 -4.72 -5.09
CA LYS A 56 -8.97 -5.83 -5.70
C LYS A 56 -9.84 -6.60 -4.71
N LYS A 57 -9.33 -6.91 -3.51
CA LYS A 57 -10.12 -7.58 -2.47
C LYS A 57 -11.29 -6.73 -1.99
N GLN A 58 -11.07 -5.43 -1.83
CA GLN A 58 -12.08 -4.42 -1.53
C GLN A 58 -13.20 -4.40 -2.58
N PHE A 59 -12.85 -4.50 -3.87
CA PHE A 59 -13.84 -4.64 -4.93
C PHE A 59 -14.66 -5.94 -4.81
N VAL A 60 -14.03 -7.07 -4.46
CA VAL A 60 -14.76 -8.34 -4.25
C VAL A 60 -15.77 -8.23 -3.11
N HIS A 61 -15.42 -7.56 -2.01
CA HIS A 61 -16.26 -7.43 -0.80
C HIS A 61 -17.13 -6.15 -0.75
N ARG A 62 -17.22 -5.40 -1.85
CA ARG A 62 -17.87 -4.07 -1.89
C ARG A 62 -19.33 -4.04 -1.43
N SER A 63 -20.07 -5.14 -1.62
CA SER A 63 -21.48 -5.27 -1.23
C SER A 63 -21.70 -5.48 0.27
N ASP A 64 -20.63 -5.66 1.05
CA ASP A 64 -20.65 -5.85 2.49
C ASP A 64 -19.94 -4.67 3.20
N GLU A 65 -20.68 -3.56 3.35
CA GLU A 65 -20.13 -2.28 3.80
C GLU A 65 -19.48 -2.33 5.20
N LYS A 66 -19.92 -3.25 6.08
CA LYS A 66 -19.31 -3.45 7.40
C LYS A 66 -17.96 -4.16 7.29
N ASN A 67 -17.85 -5.17 6.43
CA ASN A 67 -16.60 -5.87 6.19
C ASN A 67 -15.57 -4.99 5.47
N PHE A 68 -16.00 -4.06 4.63
CA PHE A 68 -15.12 -3.16 3.88
C PHE A 68 -14.18 -2.31 4.77
N ARG A 69 -14.74 -1.63 5.80
CA ARG A 69 -13.94 -0.79 6.70
C ARG A 69 -13.02 -1.61 7.60
N SER A 70 -13.54 -2.71 8.15
CA SER A 70 -12.77 -3.65 8.98
C SER A 70 -11.58 -4.22 8.21
N PHE A 71 -11.81 -4.66 6.98
CA PHE A 71 -10.79 -5.20 6.09
C PHE A 71 -9.69 -4.17 5.77
N THR A 72 -10.07 -2.92 5.48
CA THR A 72 -9.12 -1.84 5.19
C THR A 72 -8.20 -1.56 6.38
N MET A 73 -8.75 -1.52 7.60
CA MET A 73 -7.94 -1.36 8.82
C MET A 73 -7.01 -2.56 9.04
N GLN A 74 -7.52 -3.78 8.84
CA GLN A 74 -6.73 -4.99 9.04
C GLN A 74 -5.56 -5.09 8.06
N ALA A 75 -5.79 -4.79 6.78
CA ALA A 75 -4.74 -4.84 5.78
C ALA A 75 -3.68 -3.74 6.00
N ASN A 76 -4.06 -2.55 6.48
CA ASN A 76 -3.08 -1.53 6.88
C ASN A 76 -2.21 -2.00 8.06
N LYS A 77 -2.79 -2.73 9.01
CA LYS A 77 -2.05 -3.31 10.13
C LYS A 77 -1.03 -4.36 9.65
N GLU A 78 -1.45 -5.26 8.77
CA GLU A 78 -0.56 -6.28 8.16
C GLU A 78 0.63 -5.64 7.44
N LEU A 79 0.39 -4.57 6.68
CA LEU A 79 1.47 -3.83 6.00
C LEU A 79 2.43 -3.18 7.00
N LEU A 80 1.92 -2.60 8.09
CA LEU A 80 2.73 -2.04 9.16
C LEU A 80 3.63 -3.10 9.81
N ASP A 81 3.08 -4.29 10.05
CA ASP A 81 3.81 -5.40 10.66
C ASP A 81 4.89 -5.94 9.70
N LEU A 82 4.60 -6.08 8.40
CA LEU A 82 5.59 -6.45 7.38
C LEU A 82 6.73 -5.43 7.27
N LEU A 83 6.40 -4.13 7.25
CA LEU A 83 7.41 -3.07 7.14
C LEU A 83 8.31 -2.96 8.39
N ARG A 84 7.78 -3.34 9.56
CA ARG A 84 8.53 -3.46 10.81
C ARG A 84 9.45 -4.67 10.78
N ALA A 85 8.93 -5.85 10.43
CA ALA A 85 9.74 -7.07 10.30
C ALA A 85 10.90 -6.89 9.30
N ASP A 86 10.64 -6.24 8.16
CA ASP A 86 11.68 -5.91 7.17
C ASP A 86 12.73 -4.95 7.74
N ARG A 87 12.35 -3.99 8.59
CA ARG A 87 13.30 -3.07 9.25
C ARG A 87 14.18 -3.83 10.24
N ASP A 88 13.59 -4.70 11.05
CA ASP A 88 14.31 -5.41 12.12
C ASP A 88 15.30 -6.42 11.51
N ALA A 89 14.88 -7.17 10.48
CA ALA A 89 15.75 -8.08 9.74
C ALA A 89 16.89 -7.38 8.95
N SER A 90 16.72 -6.11 8.58
CA SER A 90 17.80 -5.32 7.95
C SER A 90 18.76 -4.69 8.98
N GLN A 91 18.36 -4.56 10.24
CA GLN A 91 19.24 -4.13 11.34
C GLN A 91 20.07 -5.28 11.91
N GLU A 92 19.52 -6.51 12.01
CA GLU A 92 20.26 -7.69 12.51
C GLU A 92 21.41 -8.13 11.57
N ASN A 93 21.28 -7.93 10.26
CA ASN A 93 22.34 -8.25 9.29
C ASN A 93 23.48 -7.20 9.23
N SER A 94 23.45 -6.18 10.09
CA SER A 94 24.49 -5.12 10.16
C SER A 94 25.28 -5.12 11.48
N LEU A 95 25.11 -6.17 12.31
CA LEU A 95 25.89 -6.47 13.52
C LEU A 95 26.73 -7.73 13.30
#